data_AF-A0AAQ3JXX1-F1
#
_entry.id   AF-A0AAQ3JXX1-F1
#
_cell.length_a   1.000
_cell.length_b   1.000
_cell.length_c   1.000
_cell.angle_alpha   90.00
_cell.angle_beta   90.00
_cell.angle_gamma   90.00
#
_symmetry.space_group_name_H-M   'P 1'
#
loop_
_entity.id
_entity.type
_entity.pdbx_description
1 polymer ?
#
loop_
_entity_poly.entity_id
_entity_poly.type
_entity_poly.pdbx_seq_one_letter_code
_entity_poly.pdbx_strand_id
1 'polypeptide(L)'
;MAARVWRSSVKDALLNKFKFRGEIVPRRLSTVSDATAVGGAPKVPHSSKKGRFLTGAMIGLAIAGGAYVSTVDEATYCGWLFKATRIINPFFALLDAEFAHRLAVSAAAHGFVPREKRPDPEILGLEVWGRKFTNPLGLAAGFDKNAEAVESLLGLGFGFVEVGSVTPMPQEGNPKPRIFRLRKEG
;
A
#
# COMPACT_ATOMS: atom_id res chain seq x y z
N MET A 1 7.90 -30.55 9.95
CA MET A 1 6.90 -31.45 9.33
C MET A 1 5.64 -30.73 8.81
N ALA A 2 5.42 -29.44 9.10
CA ALA A 2 4.24 -28.68 8.66
C ALA A 2 4.36 -27.99 7.28
N ALA A 3 5.56 -27.77 6.75
CA ALA A 3 5.76 -27.08 5.46
C ALA A 3 5.51 -27.96 4.22
N ARG A 4 5.35 -29.29 4.38
CA ARG A 4 5.12 -30.24 3.29
C ARG A 4 3.63 -30.43 2.97
N VAL A 5 2.74 -30.14 3.92
CA VAL A 5 1.29 -30.34 3.77
C VAL A 5 0.65 -29.22 2.93
N TRP A 6 1.09 -27.97 3.11
CA TRP A 6 0.46 -26.82 2.46
C TRP A 6 0.71 -26.72 0.94
N ARG A 7 1.86 -27.22 0.45
CA ARG A 7 2.15 -27.25 -1.00
C ARG A 7 1.38 -28.31 -1.78
N SER A 8 0.79 -29.32 -1.12
CA SER A 8 -0.05 -30.33 -1.81
C SER A 8 -1.46 -29.80 -2.06
N SER A 9 -2.06 -29.15 -1.06
CA SER A 9 -3.45 -28.69 -1.12
C SER A 9 -3.71 -27.62 -2.20
N VAL A 10 -2.71 -26.77 -2.50
CA VAL A 10 -2.82 -25.77 -3.58
C VAL A 10 -2.66 -26.40 -4.97
N LYS A 11 -1.82 -27.44 -5.11
CA LYS A 11 -1.66 -28.17 -6.38
C LYS A 11 -2.89 -29.02 -6.72
N ASP A 12 -3.50 -29.64 -5.72
CA ASP A 12 -4.70 -30.46 -5.89
C ASP A 12 -5.93 -29.60 -6.24
N ALA A 13 -6.02 -28.38 -5.68
CA ALA A 13 -7.07 -27.42 -6.02
C ALA A 13 -6.92 -26.87 -7.46
N LEU A 14 -5.69 -26.73 -7.96
CA LEU A 14 -5.42 -26.24 -9.32
C LEU A 14 -5.58 -27.33 -10.38
N LEU A 15 -5.26 -28.58 -10.07
CA LEU A 15 -5.40 -29.71 -11.00
C LEU A 15 -6.85 -30.21 -11.15
N ASN A 16 -7.70 -30.06 -10.12
CA ASN A 16 -9.11 -30.44 -10.22
C ASN A 16 -9.96 -29.48 -11.09
N LYS A 17 -9.51 -28.24 -11.31
CA LYS A 17 -10.22 -27.27 -12.17
C LYS A 17 -10.06 -27.53 -13.68
N PHE A 18 -9.10 -28.36 -14.09
CA PHE A 18 -8.78 -28.60 -15.51
C PHE A 18 -9.26 -29.94 -16.07
N LYS A 19 -10.05 -30.72 -15.32
CA LYS A 19 -10.69 -31.93 -15.85
C LYS A 19 -11.93 -31.57 -16.67
N PHE A 20 -11.71 -31.20 -17.93
CA PHE A 20 -12.72 -31.25 -18.99
C PHE A 20 -13.14 -32.71 -19.16
N ARG A 21 -14.28 -33.08 -18.56
CA ARG A 21 -14.89 -34.39 -18.74
C ARG A 21 -15.80 -34.31 -19.97
N GLY A 22 -15.24 -34.60 -21.13
CA GLY A 22 -16.00 -34.87 -22.34
C GLY A 22 -16.76 -36.19 -22.18
N GLU A 23 -18.02 -36.12 -21.75
CA GLU A 23 -18.95 -37.24 -21.87
C GLU A 23 -19.66 -37.13 -23.22
N ILE A 24 -19.38 -38.11 -24.10
CA ILE A 24 -20.11 -38.33 -25.35
C ILE A 24 -21.46 -38.95 -24.97
N VAL A 25 -22.53 -38.17 -25.05
CA VAL A 25 -23.90 -38.63 -24.82
C VAL A 25 -24.48 -39.11 -26.16
N PRO A 26 -25.06 -40.32 -26.26
CA PRO A 26 -25.67 -40.80 -27.50
C PRO A 26 -26.94 -40.02 -27.82
N ARG A 27 -27.03 -39.53 -29.06
CA ARG A 27 -28.18 -38.81 -29.62
C ARG A 27 -29.39 -39.75 -29.68
N ARG A 28 -30.29 -39.66 -28.70
CA ARG A 28 -31.62 -40.30 -28.74
C ARG A 28 -32.55 -39.41 -29.56
N LEU A 29 -33.00 -39.94 -30.69
CA LEU A 29 -33.99 -39.34 -31.57
C LEU A 29 -35.37 -39.46 -30.90
N SER A 30 -35.96 -38.35 -30.50
CA SER A 30 -37.37 -38.30 -30.07
C SER A 30 -38.10 -37.24 -30.87
N THR A 31 -38.86 -37.76 -31.84
CA THR A 31 -40.17 -37.29 -32.33
C THR A 31 -40.61 -35.88 -31.95
N VAL A 32 -40.79 -35.08 -33.01
CA VAL A 32 -41.56 -33.84 -33.04
C VAL A 32 -42.99 -34.11 -32.53
N SER A 33 -43.43 -33.32 -31.57
CA SER A 33 -44.85 -33.12 -31.26
C SER A 33 -45.00 -31.70 -30.75
N ASP A 34 -45.82 -30.95 -31.49
CA ASP A 34 -46.17 -29.56 -31.25
C ASP A 34 -46.64 -29.31 -29.81
N ALA A 35 -46.04 -28.31 -29.18
CA ALA A 35 -46.65 -27.58 -28.09
C ALA A 35 -46.16 -26.13 -28.14
N THR A 36 -47.08 -25.26 -28.53
CA THR A 36 -47.04 -23.82 -28.43
C THR A 36 -46.57 -23.35 -27.04
N ALA A 37 -45.40 -22.70 -26.99
CA ALA A 37 -45.04 -21.81 -25.89
C ALA A 37 -44.21 -20.65 -26.45
N VAL A 38 -44.86 -19.50 -26.60
CA VAL A 38 -44.24 -18.21 -26.93
C VAL A 38 -43.35 -17.79 -25.75
N GLY A 39 -42.05 -18.06 -25.84
CA GLY A 39 -41.05 -17.59 -24.89
C GLY A 39 -40.62 -16.17 -25.24
N GLY A 40 -41.15 -15.19 -24.51
CA GLY A 40 -40.84 -13.77 -24.70
C GLY A 40 -39.34 -13.46 -24.57
N ALA A 41 -38.89 -12.49 -25.36
CA ALA A 41 -37.50 -12.01 -25.39
C ALA A 41 -36.96 -11.68 -23.98
N PRO A 42 -35.66 -11.93 -23.71
CA PRO A 42 -35.07 -11.62 -22.41
C PRO A 42 -35.21 -10.11 -22.13
N LYS A 43 -35.94 -9.77 -21.06
CA LYS A 43 -36.10 -8.38 -20.61
C LYS A 43 -34.73 -7.84 -20.19
N VAL A 44 -34.13 -7.02 -21.04
CA VAL A 44 -32.95 -6.22 -20.71
C VAL A 44 -33.33 -5.31 -19.53
N PRO A 45 -32.60 -5.34 -18.40
CA PRO A 45 -32.91 -4.46 -17.28
C PRO A 45 -32.74 -3.01 -17.74
N HIS A 46 -33.83 -2.25 -17.65
CA HIS A 46 -33.86 -0.87 -18.11
C HIS A 46 -33.09 0.01 -17.11
N SER A 47 -31.87 0.41 -17.47
CA SER A 47 -31.04 1.28 -16.63
C SER A 47 -31.73 2.63 -16.44
N SER A 48 -32.06 2.94 -15.17
CA SER A 48 -32.75 4.17 -14.77
C SER A 48 -31.98 5.41 -15.23
N LYS A 49 -32.69 6.40 -15.80
CA LYS A 49 -32.09 7.70 -16.17
C LYS A 49 -31.32 8.32 -15.00
N LYS A 50 -31.84 8.18 -13.76
CA LYS A 50 -31.15 8.64 -12.53
C LYS A 50 -29.84 7.90 -12.27
N GLY A 51 -29.80 6.59 -12.53
CA GLY A 51 -28.58 5.79 -12.42
C GLY A 51 -27.52 6.21 -13.44
N ARG A 52 -27.92 6.51 -14.68
CA ARG A 52 -27.02 7.00 -15.73
C ARG A 52 -26.42 8.38 -15.39
N PHE A 53 -27.21 9.27 -14.79
CA PHE A 53 -26.70 10.56 -14.29
C PHE A 53 -25.72 10.38 -13.14
N LEU A 54 -26.02 9.50 -12.17
CA LEU A 54 -25.11 9.22 -11.05
C LEU A 54 -23.78 8.62 -11.55
N THR A 55 -23.84 7.65 -12.46
CA THR A 55 -22.64 7.05 -13.06
C THR A 55 -21.84 8.09 -13.85
N GLY A 56 -22.50 8.93 -14.64
CA GLY A 56 -21.85 10.03 -15.37
C GLY A 56 -21.16 11.03 -14.44
N ALA A 57 -21.79 11.38 -13.31
CA ALA A 57 -21.21 12.25 -12.30
C ALA A 57 -19.97 11.64 -11.63
N MET A 58 -20.01 10.34 -11.29
CA MET A 58 -18.85 9.65 -10.69
C MET A 58 -17.66 9.56 -11.65
N ILE A 59 -17.92 9.28 -12.93
CA ILE A 59 -16.87 9.27 -13.97
C ILE A 59 -16.32 10.68 -14.17
N GLY A 60 -17.19 11.70 -14.24
CA GLY A 60 -16.77 13.10 -14.36
C GLY A 60 -15.90 13.55 -13.19
N LEU A 61 -16.27 13.18 -11.95
CA LEU A 61 -15.49 13.49 -10.76
C LEU A 61 -14.13 12.77 -10.77
N ALA A 62 -14.08 11.52 -11.19
CA ALA A 62 -12.83 10.77 -11.29
C ALA A 62 -11.88 11.37 -12.34
N ILE A 63 -12.40 11.77 -13.50
CA ILE A 63 -11.60 12.40 -14.56
C ILE A 63 -11.13 13.79 -14.12
N ALA A 64 -12.03 14.64 -13.60
CA ALA A 64 -11.67 15.98 -13.14
C ALA A 64 -10.70 15.94 -11.95
N GLY A 65 -10.91 15.01 -11.02
CA GLY A 65 -10.01 14.77 -9.89
C GLY A 65 -8.64 14.26 -10.35
N GLY A 66 -8.60 13.31 -11.28
CA GLY A 66 -7.35 12.81 -11.87
C GLY A 66 -6.58 13.90 -12.62
N ALA A 67 -7.28 14.72 -13.41
CA ALA A 67 -6.69 15.87 -14.09
C ALA A 67 -6.14 16.90 -13.09
N TYR A 68 -6.90 17.22 -12.04
CA TYR A 68 -6.44 18.13 -10.99
C TYR A 68 -5.20 17.59 -10.25
N VAL A 69 -5.20 16.30 -9.87
CA VAL A 69 -4.04 15.67 -9.23
C VAL A 69 -2.82 15.64 -10.16
N SER A 70 -3.03 15.54 -11.48
CA SER A 70 -1.93 15.58 -12.44
C SER A 70 -1.35 16.98 -12.68
N THR A 71 -2.10 18.04 -12.33
CA THR A 71 -1.67 19.43 -12.54
C THR A 71 -1.22 20.14 -11.27
N VAL A 72 -1.53 19.61 -10.08
CA VAL A 72 -0.94 20.13 -8.84
C VAL A 72 0.56 19.87 -8.82
N ASP A 73 1.31 20.85 -8.33
CA ASP A 73 2.74 20.64 -8.12
C ASP A 73 2.98 19.58 -7.02
N GLU A 74 4.15 18.97 -7.07
CA GLU A 74 4.51 17.93 -6.11
C GLU A 74 4.58 18.45 -4.67
N ALA A 75 4.90 19.74 -4.50
CA ALA A 75 4.96 20.39 -3.18
C ALA A 75 3.57 20.49 -2.55
N THR A 76 2.53 20.76 -3.34
CA THR A 76 1.14 20.78 -2.91
C THR A 76 0.68 19.38 -2.56
N TYR A 77 1.03 18.37 -3.37
CA TYR A 77 0.72 16.98 -3.06
C TYR A 77 1.38 16.52 -1.76
N CYS A 78 2.68 16.80 -1.58
CA CYS A 78 3.39 16.53 -0.34
C CYS A 78 2.78 17.29 0.85
N GLY A 79 2.40 18.56 0.64
CA GLY A 79 1.70 19.36 1.65
C GLY A 79 0.35 18.77 2.07
N TRP A 80 -0.43 18.22 1.13
CA TRP A 80 -1.64 17.46 1.44
C TRP A 80 -1.33 16.19 2.23
N LEU A 81 -0.28 15.46 1.85
CA LEU A 81 0.13 14.24 2.53
C LEU A 81 0.60 14.52 3.98
N PHE A 82 1.38 15.58 4.19
CA PHE A 82 1.76 16.07 5.53
C PHE A 82 0.57 16.62 6.33
N LYS A 83 -0.45 17.20 5.69
CA LYS A 83 -1.70 17.54 6.41
C LYS A 83 -2.49 16.29 6.78
N ALA A 84 -2.50 15.27 5.92
CA ALA A 84 -3.14 14.00 6.23
C ALA A 84 -2.46 13.31 7.42
N THR A 85 -1.14 13.42 7.59
CA THR A 85 -0.48 12.86 8.78
C THR A 85 -1.00 13.45 10.08
N ARG A 86 -1.46 14.72 10.14
CA ARG A 86 -2.14 15.26 11.35
C ARG A 86 -3.40 14.48 11.72
N ILE A 87 -4.12 13.96 10.73
CA ILE A 87 -5.32 13.15 10.94
C ILE A 87 -4.92 11.70 11.27
N ILE A 88 -3.88 11.17 10.62
CA ILE A 88 -3.47 9.77 10.78
C ILE A 88 -2.68 9.55 12.09
N ASN A 89 -1.89 10.52 12.54
CA ASN A 89 -1.05 10.44 13.74
C ASN A 89 -1.80 10.03 15.02
N PRO A 90 -3.00 10.56 15.36
CA PRO A 90 -3.75 10.08 16.53
C PRO A 90 -4.14 8.60 16.43
N PHE A 91 -4.33 8.05 15.23
CA PHE A 91 -4.56 6.62 15.05
C PHE A 91 -3.28 5.80 15.28
N PHE A 92 -2.12 6.28 14.80
CA PHE A 92 -0.83 5.65 15.12
C PHE A 92 -0.51 5.68 16.61
N ALA A 93 -0.98 6.70 17.33
CA ALA A 93 -0.83 6.79 18.78
C ALA A 93 -1.57 5.67 19.52
N LEU A 94 -2.65 5.12 18.94
CA LEU A 94 -3.40 4.00 19.51
C LEU A 94 -2.70 2.65 19.33
N LEU A 95 -1.80 2.53 18.35
CA LEU A 95 -1.02 1.32 18.12
C LEU A 95 0.11 1.18 19.16
N ASP A 96 0.48 -0.06 19.45
CA ASP A 96 1.71 -0.37 20.19
C ASP A 96 2.91 0.32 19.52
N ALA A 97 3.81 0.87 20.34
CA ALA A 97 4.89 1.71 19.85
C ALA A 97 5.86 0.94 18.95
N GLU A 98 6.18 -0.30 19.31
CA GLU A 98 7.07 -1.14 18.51
C GLU A 98 6.37 -1.62 17.23
N PHE A 99 5.08 -1.97 17.30
CA PHE A 99 4.32 -2.33 16.10
C PHE A 99 4.21 -1.18 15.10
N ALA A 100 3.84 0.01 15.56
CA ALA A 100 3.75 1.20 14.72
C ALA A 100 5.10 1.58 14.10
N HIS A 101 6.19 1.44 14.86
CA HIS A 101 7.53 1.68 14.35
C HIS A 101 7.91 0.69 13.24
N ARG A 102 7.66 -0.61 13.43
CA ARG A 102 7.88 -1.64 12.39
C ARG A 102 7.04 -1.38 11.13
N LEU A 103 5.79 -0.96 11.31
CA LEU A 103 4.93 -0.59 10.20
C LEU A 103 5.48 0.62 9.43
N ALA A 104 6.00 1.63 10.13
CA ALA A 104 6.62 2.79 9.50
C ALA A 104 7.87 2.42 8.69
N VAL A 105 8.78 1.62 9.27
CA VAL A 105 9.98 1.14 8.56
C VAL A 105 9.59 0.30 7.34
N SER A 106 8.64 -0.63 7.48
CA SER A 106 8.16 -1.45 6.35
C SER A 106 7.49 -0.60 5.25
N ALA A 107 6.68 0.39 5.63
CA ALA A 107 6.08 1.31 4.66
C ALA A 107 7.16 2.09 3.90
N ALA A 108 8.18 2.59 4.61
CA ALA A 108 9.31 3.26 3.99
C ALA A 108 10.12 2.31 3.08
N ALA A 109 10.39 1.08 3.50
CA ALA A 109 11.08 0.07 2.68
C ALA A 109 10.33 -0.24 1.37
N HIS A 110 8.99 -0.15 1.38
CA HIS A 110 8.16 -0.31 0.20
C HIS A 110 7.86 1.00 -0.57
N GLY A 111 8.44 2.13 -0.16
CA GLY A 111 8.24 3.42 -0.82
C GLY A 111 6.86 4.06 -0.57
N PHE A 112 6.11 3.60 0.44
CA PHE A 112 4.82 4.18 0.85
C PHE A 112 4.98 5.39 1.76
N VAL A 113 6.01 6.19 1.53
CA VAL A 113 6.29 7.43 2.24
C VAL A 113 6.38 8.59 1.25
N PRO A 114 5.99 9.81 1.66
CA PRO A 114 6.23 11.00 0.85
C PRO A 114 7.69 11.09 0.41
N ARG A 115 7.94 11.64 -0.77
CA ARG A 115 9.30 12.00 -1.19
C ARG A 115 9.38 13.52 -1.34
N GLU A 116 10.30 14.14 -0.62
CA GLU A 116 10.60 15.56 -0.79
C GLU A 116 11.39 15.73 -2.10
N LYS A 117 10.88 16.58 -2.99
CA LYS A 117 11.49 16.85 -4.30
C LYS A 117 12.01 18.27 -4.40
N ARG A 118 11.64 19.15 -3.47
CA ARG A 118 12.14 20.53 -3.46
C ARG A 118 13.62 20.51 -3.11
N PRO A 119 14.45 21.30 -3.79
CA PRO A 119 15.84 21.45 -3.40
C PRO A 119 15.93 22.16 -2.05
N ASP A 120 16.89 21.74 -1.23
CA ASP A 120 17.21 22.42 0.02
C ASP A 120 17.72 23.85 -0.27
N PRO A 121 17.31 24.86 0.50
CA PRO A 121 17.89 26.19 0.40
C PRO A 121 19.41 26.17 0.67
N GLU A 122 20.19 26.84 -0.16
CA GLU A 122 21.67 26.84 -0.06
C GLU A 122 22.19 27.30 1.31
N ILE A 123 21.45 28.17 2.01
CA ILE A 123 21.78 28.65 3.37
C ILE A 123 21.81 27.54 4.42
N LEU A 124 21.14 26.40 4.18
CA LEU A 124 21.16 25.24 5.08
C LEU A 124 22.37 24.34 4.86
N GLY A 125 23.11 24.53 3.76
CA GLY A 125 24.27 23.72 3.43
C GLY A 125 25.39 23.89 4.45
N LEU A 126 26.02 22.78 4.83
CA LEU A 126 27.12 22.76 5.80
C LEU A 126 28.14 21.67 5.49
N GLU A 127 29.37 21.87 5.98
CA GLU A 127 30.44 20.89 5.87
C GLU A 127 30.88 20.43 7.26
N VAL A 128 30.85 19.12 7.49
CA VAL A 128 31.26 18.49 8.75
C VAL A 128 32.18 17.32 8.43
N TRP A 129 33.35 17.27 9.06
CA TRP A 129 34.36 16.22 8.85
C TRP A 129 34.74 16.00 7.36
N GLY A 130 34.81 17.08 6.58
CA GLY A 130 35.09 17.03 5.14
C GLY A 130 33.94 16.49 4.28
N ARG A 131 32.74 16.34 4.85
CA ARG A 131 31.53 15.90 4.15
C ARG A 131 30.55 17.06 4.04
N LYS A 132 29.99 17.24 2.84
CA LYS A 132 28.98 18.25 2.57
C LYS A 132 27.58 17.67 2.79
N PHE A 133 26.76 18.39 3.54
CA PHE A 133 25.34 18.10 3.76
C PHE A 133 24.52 19.24 3.16
N THR A 134 23.42 18.90 2.48
CA THR A 134 22.53 19.89 1.84
C THR A 134 21.68 20.63 2.88
N ASN A 135 21.38 19.97 4.00
CA ASN A 135 20.70 20.55 5.16
C ASN A 135 21.18 19.88 6.46
N PRO A 136 20.99 20.51 7.63
CA PRO A 136 21.49 20.01 8.92
C PRO A 136 20.55 19.02 9.61
N LEU A 137 19.43 18.62 8.99
CA LEU A 137 18.44 17.74 9.61
C LEU A 137 18.79 16.28 9.33
N GLY A 138 18.88 15.48 10.38
CA GLY A 138 19.17 14.05 10.27
C GLY A 138 18.18 13.17 11.01
N LEU A 139 18.03 11.94 10.52
CA LEU A 139 17.32 10.87 11.22
C LEU A 139 18.31 10.08 12.08
N ALA A 140 18.07 10.06 13.39
CA ALA A 140 18.98 9.42 14.36
C ALA A 140 18.97 7.88 14.27
N ALA A 141 20.05 7.27 14.77
CA ALA A 141 20.13 5.83 14.98
C ALA A 141 18.98 5.31 15.84
N GLY A 142 18.70 4.02 15.67
CA GLY A 142 17.62 3.31 16.34
C GLY A 142 16.33 3.31 15.54
N PHE A 143 16.18 4.19 14.54
CA PHE A 143 15.02 4.18 13.65
C PHE A 143 15.10 3.05 12.61
N ASP A 144 16.12 3.05 11.76
CA ASP A 144 16.35 1.94 10.82
C ASP A 144 17.54 1.12 11.31
N LYS A 145 17.24 0.07 12.09
CA LYS A 145 18.29 -0.75 12.71
C LYS A 145 19.01 -1.67 11.73
N ASN A 146 18.34 -2.02 10.63
CA ASN A 146 18.77 -3.08 9.71
C ASN A 146 19.02 -2.57 8.28
N ALA A 147 19.04 -1.24 8.07
CA ALA A 147 19.16 -0.61 6.75
C ALA A 147 18.04 -1.01 5.77
N GLU A 148 16.82 -1.21 6.27
CA GLU A 148 15.67 -1.66 5.47
C GLU A 148 15.10 -0.56 4.55
N ALA A 149 15.27 0.71 4.90
CA ALA A 149 14.55 1.82 4.26
C ALA A 149 15.41 3.06 3.98
N VAL A 150 16.74 2.93 3.96
CA VAL A 150 17.69 4.06 3.86
C VAL A 150 17.35 5.04 2.73
N GLU A 151 17.09 4.55 1.51
CA GLU A 151 16.80 5.42 0.37
C GLU A 151 15.50 6.21 0.55
N SER A 152 14.43 5.54 0.97
CA SER A 152 13.14 6.19 1.20
C SER A 152 13.19 7.16 2.38
N LEU A 153 13.97 6.84 3.41
CA LEU A 153 14.18 7.72 4.56
C LEU A 153 14.98 8.98 4.17
N LEU A 154 16.04 8.86 3.38
CA LEU A 154 16.71 10.03 2.79
C LEU A 154 15.76 10.81 1.87
N GLY A 155 14.92 10.09 1.12
CA GLY A 155 13.90 10.65 0.25
C GLY A 155 12.85 11.51 0.97
N LEU A 156 12.70 11.39 2.30
CA LEU A 156 11.81 12.26 3.08
C LEU A 156 12.35 13.70 3.22
N GLY A 157 13.61 13.95 2.86
CA GLY A 157 14.25 15.27 2.92
C GLY A 157 15.30 15.44 4.02
N PHE A 158 15.67 14.36 4.73
CA PHE A 158 16.78 14.41 5.68
C PHE A 158 18.11 14.57 4.94
N GLY A 159 18.96 15.48 5.40
CA GLY A 159 20.33 15.65 4.91
C GLY A 159 21.22 14.44 5.21
N PHE A 160 20.89 13.65 6.24
CA PHE A 160 21.52 12.36 6.54
C PHE A 160 20.61 11.41 7.34
N VAL A 161 20.92 10.11 7.26
CA VAL A 161 20.24 9.06 8.04
C VAL A 161 21.31 8.20 8.71
N GLU A 162 21.20 8.03 10.02
CA GLU A 162 22.06 7.16 10.81
C GLU A 162 21.37 5.80 11.02
N VAL A 163 22.01 4.74 10.52
CA VAL A 163 21.50 3.35 10.62
C VAL A 163 22.04 2.67 11.87
N GLY A 164 21.25 1.79 12.45
CA GLY A 164 21.66 0.90 13.54
C GLY A 164 20.95 1.22 14.86
N SER A 165 21.54 0.95 16.02
CA SER A 165 22.86 0.33 16.21
C SER A 165 22.88 -1.14 15.77
N VAL A 166 23.93 -1.53 15.06
CA VAL A 166 24.16 -2.91 14.60
C VAL A 166 25.15 -3.62 15.52
N THR A 167 24.98 -4.92 15.71
CA THR A 167 25.93 -5.76 16.43
C THR A 167 26.52 -6.81 15.50
N PRO A 168 27.77 -7.29 15.72
CA PRO A 168 28.39 -8.27 14.84
C PRO A 168 27.60 -9.57 14.68
N MET A 169 26.91 -9.98 15.76
CA MET A 169 26.00 -11.12 15.77
C MET A 169 24.56 -10.65 15.90
N PRO A 170 23.58 -11.33 15.28
CA PRO A 170 22.16 -11.02 15.46
C PRO A 170 21.73 -11.16 16.93
N GLN A 171 20.89 -10.24 17.39
CA GLN A 171 20.33 -10.25 18.74
C GLN A 171 18.82 -10.00 18.68
N GLU A 172 18.04 -10.85 19.33
CA GLU A 172 16.58 -10.70 19.45
C GLU A 172 16.18 -9.46 20.29
N GLY A 173 17.11 -8.98 21.13
CA GLY A 173 16.90 -7.90 22.08
C GLY A 173 16.05 -8.32 23.29
N ASN A 174 15.66 -7.34 24.10
CA ASN A 174 14.90 -7.59 25.33
C ASN A 174 13.47 -8.14 25.05
N PRO A 175 12.87 -8.90 25.98
CA PRO A 175 11.46 -9.30 25.88
C PRO A 175 10.52 -8.09 25.71
N LYS A 176 9.41 -8.28 25.01
CA LYS A 176 8.40 -7.24 24.77
C LYS A 176 7.37 -7.18 25.91
N PRO A 177 6.75 -6.01 26.18
CA PRO A 177 6.94 -4.71 25.53
C PRO A 177 8.20 -3.96 26.01
N ARG A 178 8.89 -3.27 25.09
CA ARG A 178 10.20 -2.63 25.35
C ARG A 178 10.34 -1.21 24.80
N ILE A 179 9.31 -0.69 24.15
CA ILE A 179 9.23 0.69 23.66
C ILE A 179 7.90 1.24 24.14
N PHE A 180 7.94 2.38 24.82
CA PHE A 180 6.78 3.03 25.38
C PHE A 180 6.75 4.50 24.96
N ARG A 181 5.56 5.05 24.75
CA ARG A 181 5.37 6.48 24.43
C ARG A 181 4.80 7.19 25.65
N LEU A 182 5.52 8.20 26.14
CA LEU A 182 5.09 9.03 27.27
C LEU A 182 4.22 10.20 26.75
N ARG A 183 2.91 9.94 26.56
CA ARG A 183 2.00 10.91 25.92
C ARG A 183 1.85 12.26 26.63
N LYS A 184 2.25 12.36 27.89
CA LYS A 184 2.16 13.62 28.67
C LYS A 184 3.39 14.52 28.51
N GLU A 185 4.45 14.00 27.90
CA GLU A 185 5.76 14.67 27.83
C GLU A 185 6.17 15.00 26.37
N GLY A 186 5.32 14.72 25.38
CA GLY A 186 5.60 14.90 23.96
C GLY A 186 4.45 15.50 23.16
#